data_AF-A0A7X5N2G3-F1
#
_entry.id   AF-A0A7X5N2G3-F1
#
_cell.length_a   1.000
_cell.length_b   1.000
_cell.length_c   1.000
_cell.angle_alpha   90.00
_cell.angle_beta   90.00
_cell.angle_gamma   90.00
#
_symmetry.space_group_name_H-M   'P 1'
#
loop_
_entity.id
_entity.type
_entity.pdbx_description
1 polymer ?
#
loop_
_entity_poly.entity_id
_entity_poly.type
_entity_poly.pdbx_seq_one_letter_code
_entity_poly.pdbx_strand_id
1 'polypeptide(L)'
;IPLPEALLWGTVVALLNFAPYVGPLIGVMLMLLMGFVEFRTTLSAMLPAILYLALHTIEGQVVTPIVLGRRMAISPLMLILALMLFGWLWGMVGLLLAVPLLVCIKMVLSRVEGMQRWARLLE
;
A
#
# COMPACT_ATOMS: atom_id res chain seq x y z
N ILE A 1 22.28 9.39 13.41
CA ILE A 1 21.38 10.32 12.70
C ILE A 1 21.01 11.44 13.66
N PRO A 2 21.46 12.68 13.42
CA PRO A 2 21.05 13.82 14.23
C PRO A 2 19.53 14.04 14.13
N LEU A 3 18.88 14.48 15.22
CA LEU A 3 17.42 14.67 15.30
C LEU A 3 16.77 15.41 14.09
N PRO A 4 17.38 16.45 13.50
CA PRO A 4 16.82 17.15 12.35
C PRO A 4 16.65 16.26 11.11
N GLU A 5 17.59 15.34 10.87
CA GLU A 5 17.52 14.43 9.73
C GLU A 5 16.46 13.35 9.93
N ALA A 6 16.27 12.87 11.16
CA ALA A 6 15.20 11.93 11.48
C ALA A 6 13.81 12.53 11.19
N LEU A 7 13.62 13.82 11.49
CA LEU A 7 12.37 14.52 11.21
C LEU A 7 12.15 14.73 9.70
N LEU A 8 13.21 15.06 8.96
CA LEU A 8 13.17 15.18 7.50
C LEU A 8 12.75 13.87 6.83
N TRP A 9 13.40 12.76 7.16
CA TRP A 9 13.07 11.47 6.56
C TRP A 9 11.70 10.96 7.01
N GLY A 10 11.31 11.19 8.26
CA GLY A 10 9.96 10.86 8.75
C GLY A 10 8.85 11.61 7.99
N THR A 11 9.04 12.91 7.73
CA THR A 11 8.05 13.70 6.97
C THR A 11 7.98 13.31 5.50
N VAL A 12 9.11 13.01 4.85
CA VAL A 12 9.14 12.50 3.47
C VAL A 12 8.40 11.17 3.37
N VAL A 13 8.65 10.24 4.30
CA VAL A 13 7.94 8.95 4.35
C VAL A 13 6.44 9.15 4.57
N ALA A 14 6.05 10.05 5.47
CA ALA A 14 4.65 10.34 5.73
C ALA A 14 3.93 10.89 4.48
N LEU A 15 4.59 11.77 3.73
CA LEU A 15 4.06 12.28 2.45
C LEU A 15 3.96 11.18 1.39
N LEU A 16 4.98 10.31 1.29
CA LEU A 16 4.98 9.20 0.35
C LEU A 16 3.85 8.20 0.64
N ASN A 17 3.56 7.93 1.92
CA ASN A 17 2.53 6.97 2.33
C ASN A 17 1.09 7.37 1.93
N PHE A 18 0.85 8.58 1.40
CA PHE A 18 -0.43 8.93 0.79
C PHE A 18 -0.73 8.11 -0.48
N ALA A 19 0.31 7.66 -1.20
CA ALA A 19 0.16 6.86 -2.41
C ALA A 19 0.44 5.37 -2.09
N PRO A 20 -0.61 4.52 -2.00
CA PRO A 20 -0.42 3.11 -1.69
C PRO A 20 0.48 2.44 -2.75
N TYR A 21 1.42 1.61 -2.29
CA TYR A 21 2.48 0.94 -3.07
C TYR A 21 3.56 1.83 -3.67
N VAL A 22 3.20 2.98 -4.27
CA VAL A 22 4.16 3.89 -4.90
C VAL A 22 5.04 4.59 -3.85
N GLY A 23 4.43 5.09 -2.77
CA GLY A 23 5.14 5.71 -1.66
C GLY A 23 6.20 4.80 -1.03
N PRO A 24 5.82 3.58 -0.61
CA PRO A 24 6.75 2.61 -0.06
C PRO A 24 7.86 2.21 -1.04
N LEU A 25 7.54 2.04 -2.33
CA LEU A 25 8.54 1.72 -3.35
C LEU A 25 9.60 2.82 -3.47
N ILE A 26 9.17 4.07 -3.53
CA ILE A 26 10.05 5.24 -3.59
C ILE A 26 10.82 5.39 -2.26
N GLY A 27 10.17 5.17 -1.12
CA GLY A 27 10.79 5.21 0.21
C GLY A 27 11.92 4.20 0.37
N VAL A 28 11.73 2.95 -0.08
CA VAL A 28 12.78 1.92 -0.09
C VAL A 28 13.95 2.34 -0.96
N MET A 29 13.69 2.83 -2.19
CA MET A 29 14.72 3.30 -3.10
C MET A 29 15.55 4.44 -2.50
N LEU A 30 14.88 5.42 -1.88
CA LEU A 30 15.52 6.57 -1.25
C LEU A 30 16.39 6.14 -0.05
N MET A 31 15.89 5.25 0.81
CA MET A 31 16.65 4.75 1.96
C MET A 31 17.83 3.87 1.54
N LEU A 32 17.69 3.14 0.43
CA LEU A 32 18.79 2.38 -0.15
C LEU A 32 19.89 3.32 -0.67
N LEU A 33 19.52 4.32 -1.46
CA LEU A 33 20.43 5.34 -1.99
C LEU A 33 21.14 6.09 -0.85
N MET A 34 20.38 6.55 0.15
CA MET A 34 20.94 7.20 1.33
C MET A 34 21.95 6.30 2.04
N GLY A 35 21.60 5.03 2.25
CA GLY A 35 22.49 4.07 2.91
C GLY A 35 23.80 3.86 2.15
N PHE A 36 23.78 3.80 0.82
CA PHE A 36 25.00 3.70 0.01
C PHE A 36 25.84 4.98 -0.02
N VAL A 37 25.21 6.15 0.16
CA VAL A 37 25.92 7.43 0.22
C VAL A 37 26.58 7.65 1.58
N GLU A 38 25.91 7.26 2.66
CA GLU A 38 26.35 7.54 4.04
C GLU A 38 27.31 6.47 4.59
N PHE A 39 27.11 5.19 4.23
CA PHE A 39 27.89 4.07 4.75
C PHE A 39 28.87 3.49 3.73
N ARG A 40 30.13 3.31 4.14
CA ARG A 40 31.19 2.71 3.31
C ARG A 40 31.10 1.20 3.18
N THR A 41 30.40 0.53 4.09
CA THR A 41 30.28 -0.93 4.13
C THR A 41 28.93 -1.36 3.58
N THR A 42 28.91 -2.31 2.63
CA THR A 42 27.69 -2.78 1.95
C THR A 42 26.60 -3.23 2.92
N LEU A 43 27.00 -3.94 3.98
CA LEU A 43 26.10 -4.43 5.03
C LEU A 43 25.43 -3.30 5.81
N SER A 44 26.17 -2.22 6.08
CA SER A 44 25.67 -1.04 6.78
C SER A 44 24.80 -0.16 5.87
N ALA A 45 25.11 -0.12 4.57
CA ALA A 45 24.33 0.62 3.58
C ALA A 45 22.93 0.02 3.33
N MET A 46 22.77 -1.29 3.51
CA MET A 46 21.47 -1.96 3.31
C MET A 46 20.55 -1.87 4.53
N LEU A 47 21.09 -1.62 5.73
CA LEU A 47 20.33 -1.57 6.98
C LEU A 47 19.14 -0.60 6.95
N PRO A 48 19.26 0.66 6.48
CA PRO A 48 18.15 1.61 6.47
C PRO A 48 17.00 1.14 5.58
N ALA A 49 17.30 0.62 4.39
CA ALA A 49 16.29 0.11 3.46
C ALA A 49 15.57 -1.11 4.03
N ILE A 50 16.30 -2.03 4.68
CA ILE A 50 15.72 -3.22 5.31
C ILE A 50 14.82 -2.83 6.48
N LEU A 51 15.28 -1.92 7.35
CA LEU A 51 14.50 -1.42 8.48
C LEU A 51 13.21 -0.73 8.01
N TYR A 52 13.31 0.12 6.99
CA TYR A 52 12.15 0.79 6.40
C TYR A 52 11.15 -0.22 5.83
N LEU A 53 11.62 -1.20 5.05
CA LEU A 53 10.77 -2.25 4.49
C LEU A 53 10.09 -3.09 5.59
N ALA A 54 10.82 -3.44 6.64
CA ALA A 54 10.30 -4.20 7.77
C ALA A 54 9.22 -3.40 8.52
N LEU A 55 9.47 -2.13 8.81
CA LEU A 55 8.50 -1.25 9.45
C LEU A 55 7.25 -1.08 8.60
N HIS A 56 7.41 -0.79 7.30
CA HIS A 56 6.29 -0.63 6.38
C HIS A 56 5.47 -1.92 6.23
N THR A 57 6.12 -3.10 6.17
CA THR A 57 5.40 -4.38 6.09
C THR A 57 4.66 -4.71 7.39
N ILE A 58 5.24 -4.43 8.56
CA ILE A 58 4.54 -4.56 9.84
C ILE A 58 3.34 -3.61 9.89
N GLU A 59 3.52 -2.35 9.49
CA GLU A 59 2.44 -1.38 9.43
C GLU A 59 1.31 -1.88 8.52
N GLY A 60 1.61 -2.19 7.25
CA GLY A 60 0.60 -2.56 6.26
C GLY A 60 -0.06 -3.92 6.47
N GLN A 61 0.69 -4.93 6.96
CA GLN A 61 0.20 -6.32 7.07
C GLN A 61 -0.26 -6.71 8.47
N VAL A 62 0.14 -5.96 9.51
CA VAL A 62 -0.19 -6.29 10.90
C VAL A 62 -0.98 -5.15 11.53
N VAL A 63 -0.46 -3.92 11.51
CA VAL A 63 -1.12 -2.78 12.16
C VAL A 63 -2.41 -2.43 11.43
N THR A 64 -2.37 -2.26 10.12
CA THR A 64 -3.57 -1.92 9.32
C THR A 64 -4.71 -2.92 9.53
N PRO A 65 -4.55 -4.26 9.37
CA PRO A 65 -5.66 -5.18 9.57
C PRO A 65 -6.11 -5.34 11.04
N ILE A 66 -5.21 -5.15 12.01
CA ILE A 66 -5.57 -5.14 13.43
C ILE A 66 -6.41 -3.91 13.76
N VAL A 67 -6.04 -2.73 13.23
CA VAL A 67 -6.72 -1.46 13.49
C VAL A 67 -8.00 -1.30 12.66
N LEU A 68 -8.00 -1.74 11.38
CA LEU A 68 -9.15 -1.60 10.47
C LEU A 68 -10.18 -2.73 10.58
N GLY A 69 -9.87 -3.83 11.29
CA GLY A 69 -10.85 -4.88 11.57
C GLY A 69 -11.17 -5.79 10.37
N ARG A 70 -11.02 -7.09 10.60
CA ARG A 70 -11.25 -8.21 9.67
C ARG A 70 -12.68 -8.30 9.10
N ARG A 71 -13.10 -7.43 8.17
CA ARG A 71 -14.31 -7.68 7.37
C ARG A 71 -14.18 -7.16 5.95
N MET A 72 -13.53 -7.92 5.07
CA MET A 72 -13.85 -7.88 3.64
C MET A 72 -13.75 -9.28 3.04
N ALA A 73 -14.79 -10.09 3.26
CA ALA A 73 -15.09 -11.21 2.37
C ALA A 73 -15.51 -10.60 1.02
N ILE A 74 -14.58 -10.44 0.08
CA ILE A 74 -14.89 -10.05 -1.30
C ILE A 74 -15.00 -11.33 -2.13
N SER A 75 -16.11 -11.47 -2.85
CA SER A 75 -16.31 -12.52 -3.84
C SER A 75 -15.12 -12.61 -4.80
N PRO A 76 -14.44 -13.77 -4.90
CA PRO A 76 -13.31 -13.99 -5.82
C PRO A 76 -13.66 -13.68 -7.28
N LEU A 77 -14.94 -13.82 -7.68
CA LEU A 77 -15.42 -13.52 -9.03
C LEU A 77 -15.32 -12.03 -9.36
N MET A 78 -15.67 -11.17 -8.40
CA MET A 78 -15.63 -9.73 -8.54
C MET A 78 -14.17 -9.23 -8.65
N LEU A 79 -13.26 -9.88 -7.92
CA LEU A 79 -11.82 -9.63 -8.02
C LEU A 79 -11.32 -9.90 -9.44
N ILE A 80 -11.70 -11.05 -10.03
CA ILE A 80 -11.32 -11.42 -11.39
C ILE A 80 -11.87 -10.43 -12.41
N LEU A 81 -13.13 -10.01 -12.27
CA LEU A 81 -13.75 -9.00 -13.14
C LEU A 81 -13.04 -7.64 -13.07
N ALA A 82 -12.70 -7.17 -11.86
CA ALA A 82 -11.95 -5.94 -11.70
C ALA A 82 -10.54 -6.06 -12.29
N LEU A 83 -9.85 -7.17 -12.07
CA LEU A 83 -8.52 -7.42 -12.64
C LEU A 83 -8.55 -7.45 -14.17
N MET A 84 -9.58 -8.05 -14.78
CA MET A 84 -9.77 -8.03 -16.23
C MET A 84 -10.07 -6.63 -16.75
N LEU A 85 -10.96 -5.88 -16.10
CA LEU A 85 -11.41 -4.57 -16.56
C LEU A 85 -10.31 -3.51 -16.41
N PHE A 86 -9.71 -3.42 -15.23
CA PHE A 86 -8.60 -2.49 -14.97
C PHE A 86 -7.30 -2.93 -15.66
N GLY A 87 -7.04 -4.24 -15.74
CA GLY A 87 -5.91 -4.76 -16.50
C GLY A 87 -6.02 -4.50 -17.99
N TRP A 88 -7.23 -4.48 -18.55
CA TRP A 88 -7.44 -4.08 -19.94
C TRP A 88 -7.30 -2.56 -20.15
N LEU A 89 -7.77 -1.74 -19.19
CA LEU A 89 -7.69 -0.28 -19.27
C LEU A 89 -6.25 0.26 -19.25
N TRP A 90 -5.43 -0.16 -18.28
CA TRP A 90 -4.09 0.41 -18.02
C TRP A 90 -2.99 -0.65 -17.85
N GLY A 91 -3.22 -1.91 -18.24
CA GLY A 91 -2.21 -2.97 -18.16
C GLY A 91 -1.79 -3.26 -16.72
N MET A 92 -0.48 -3.30 -16.48
CA MET A 92 0.10 -3.70 -15.19
C MET A 92 -0.22 -2.73 -14.05
N VAL A 93 -0.30 -1.42 -14.33
CA VAL A 93 -0.71 -0.40 -13.36
C VAL A 93 -2.18 -0.56 -12.98
N GLY A 94 -3.01 -0.95 -13.96
CA GLY A 94 -4.42 -1.26 -13.74
C GLY A 94 -4.63 -2.47 -12.84
N LEU A 95 -3.84 -3.55 -13.00
CA LEU A 95 -3.90 -4.70 -12.10
C LEU A 95 -3.57 -4.33 -10.64
N LEU A 96 -2.55 -3.49 -10.42
CA LEU A 96 -2.17 -3.03 -9.08
C LEU A 96 -3.27 -2.21 -8.41
N LEU A 97 -3.98 -1.39 -9.18
CA LEU A 97 -5.06 -0.53 -8.70
C LEU A 97 -6.42 -1.23 -8.60
N ALA A 98 -6.61 -2.36 -9.28
CA ALA A 98 -7.89 -3.08 -9.35
C ALA A 98 -8.42 -3.45 -7.97
N VAL A 99 -7.56 -4.00 -7.11
CA VAL A 99 -7.94 -4.47 -5.77
C VAL A 99 -8.39 -3.30 -4.86
N PRO A 100 -7.60 -2.22 -4.67
CA PRO A 100 -8.03 -1.11 -3.83
C PRO A 100 -9.25 -0.37 -4.39
N LEU A 101 -9.37 -0.21 -5.72
CA LEU A 101 -10.57 0.43 -6.30
C LEU A 101 -11.82 -0.41 -6.06
N LEU A 102 -11.73 -1.73 -6.23
CA LEU A 102 -12.85 -2.65 -6.00
C LEU A 102 -13.32 -2.59 -4.53
N VAL A 103 -12.37 -2.50 -3.61
CA VAL A 103 -12.60 -2.31 -2.18
C VAL A 103 -13.34 -0.98 -1.92
N CYS A 104 -12.89 0.13 -2.51
CA CYS A 104 -13.56 1.43 -2.40
C CYS A 104 -14.99 1.41 -2.94
N ILE A 105 -15.19 0.85 -4.14
CA ILE A 105 -16.49 0.72 -4.79
C ILE A 105 -17.44 -0.09 -3.90
N LYS A 106 -16.99 -1.25 -3.38
CA LYS A 106 -17.78 -2.06 -2.45
C LYS A 106 -18.18 -1.29 -1.19
N MET A 107 -17.24 -0.53 -0.61
CA MET A 107 -17.49 0.24 0.60
C MET A 107 -18.57 1.32 0.38
N VAL A 108 -18.53 2.00 -0.77
CA VAL A 108 -19.56 2.97 -1.17
C VAL A 108 -20.91 2.29 -1.38
N LEU A 109 -20.95 1.19 -2.14
CA LEU A 109 -22.17 0.40 -2.39
C LEU A 109 -22.80 -0.15 -1.09
N SER A 110 -21.98 -0.50 -0.10
CA SER A 110 -22.47 -0.98 1.20
C SER A 110 -23.08 0.11 2.07
N ARG A 111 -22.73 1.38 1.83
CA ARG A 111 -23.22 2.56 2.56
C ARG A 111 -24.47 3.18 1.94
N VAL A 112 -24.78 2.90 0.67
CA VAL A 112 -25.96 3.45 -0.03
C VAL A 112 -27.19 2.56 0.21
N GLU A 113 -28.16 3.07 0.97
CA GLU A 113 -29.46 2.42 1.18
C GLU A 113 -30.19 2.28 -0.18
N GLY A 114 -30.50 1.04 -0.57
CA GLY A 114 -31.15 0.70 -1.85
C GLY A 114 -30.32 -0.17 -2.80
N MET A 115 -28.98 -0.17 -2.69
CA MET A 115 -28.10 -1.03 -3.50
C MET A 115 -27.62 -2.31 -2.78
N GLN A 116 -28.25 -2.65 -1.65
CA GLN A 116 -27.95 -3.87 -0.88
C GLN A 116 -28.17 -5.17 -1.68
N ARG A 117 -28.97 -5.14 -2.76
CA ARG A 117 -29.15 -6.28 -3.68
C ARG A 117 -27.92 -6.54 -4.55
N TRP A 118 -27.26 -5.47 -5.00
CA TRP A 118 -26.03 -5.56 -5.78
C TRP A 118 -24.84 -5.92 -4.89
N ALA A 119 -24.77 -5.37 -3.66
CA ALA A 119 -23.75 -5.71 -2.68
C ALA A 119 -23.74 -7.22 -2.30
N ARG A 120 -24.90 -7.89 -2.32
CA ARG A 120 -25.03 -9.35 -2.10
C ARG A 120 -24.52 -10.21 -3.26
N LEU A 121 -24.42 -9.66 -4.47
CA LEU A 121 -23.75 -10.32 -5.61
C LEU A 121 -22.21 -10.15 -5.55
N LEU A 122 -21.72 -9.28 -4.66
CA LEU A 122 -20.30 -8.99 -4.42
C LEU A 122 -19.72 -9.74 -3.21
N GLU A 123 -20.56 -10.39 -2.41
CA GLU A 123 -20.19 -11.43 -1.45
C GLU A 123 -19.81 -12.73 -2.18
#